data_AF-A0A440WNL0-F1
#
_entry.id   AF-A0A440WNL0-F1
#
_cell.length_a   1.000
_cell.length_b   1.000
_cell.length_c   1.000
_cell.angle_alpha   90.00
_cell.angle_beta   90.00
_cell.angle_gamma   90.00
#
_symmetry.space_group_name_H-M   'P 1'
#
loop_
_entity.id
_entity.type
_entity.pdbx_description
1 polymer ?
#
loop_
_entity_poly.entity_id
_entity_poly.type
_entity_poly.pdbx_seq_one_letter_code
_entity_poly.pdbx_strand_id
1 'polypeptide(L)'
;MSAADGFIWVRRNYFDHPIFANEPFTEREAFLWLVCEAAWKTRRKRIHNATITLHRGQLAHSTRFMARAWAWSESRVRRFLGRLKIDAMIDTAADAHATLITICNYDKYQSKNEPSDALVDAPSDAPATHQRRKREPRNQETKKVVAKATTLPASSKKPKATAEHQNWQGSAEEQFYESLSSWEKAGVPRGMLFQIGEFLDRDFPQLIDIAARAAAAKSPRAYLGGVLKLYRIENAPPAPSDPLLPAWITEARAQGYPVEREGNYWRFAGGLFDDAKEQVGN
;
A
#
# COMPACT_ATOMS: atom_id res chain seq x y z
N MET A 1 12.25 8.65 7.60
CA MET A 1 13.62 8.07 7.57
C MET A 1 13.58 7.02 6.47
N SER A 2 14.30 7.23 5.37
CA SER A 2 14.53 6.15 4.41
C SER A 2 15.56 5.22 5.04
N ALA A 3 15.09 4.08 5.56
CA ALA A 3 15.99 3.04 6.04
C ALA A 3 16.59 2.36 4.80
N ALA A 4 17.89 2.12 4.81
CA ALA A 4 18.54 1.29 3.81
C ALA A 4 17.79 -0.05 3.70
N ASP A 5 17.59 -0.52 2.47
CA ASP A 5 16.87 -1.77 2.19
C ASP A 5 17.63 -2.94 2.84
N GLY A 6 16.97 -3.65 3.76
CA GLY A 6 17.60 -4.68 4.57
C GLY A 6 16.58 -5.44 5.41
N PHE A 7 16.91 -6.68 5.78
CA PHE A 7 16.01 -7.56 6.52
C PHE A 7 16.66 -8.02 7.83
N ILE A 8 15.82 -8.21 8.86
CA ILE A 8 16.22 -8.82 10.12
C ILE A 8 15.55 -10.19 10.25
N TRP A 9 16.28 -11.18 10.75
CA TRP A 9 15.72 -12.49 11.07
C TRP A 9 15.19 -12.49 12.49
N VAL A 10 13.89 -12.66 12.63
CA VAL A 10 13.23 -12.82 13.92
C VAL A 10 12.96 -14.29 14.17
N ARG A 11 13.44 -14.81 15.31
CA ARG A 11 13.15 -16.19 15.74
C ARG A 11 11.65 -16.31 16.05
N ARG A 12 11.05 -17.45 15.71
CA ARG A 12 9.59 -17.64 15.85
C ARG A 12 9.09 -17.59 17.29
N ASN A 13 9.95 -17.87 18.26
CA ASN A 13 9.68 -17.77 19.69
C ASN A 13 9.97 -16.37 20.26
N TYR A 14 10.05 -15.34 19.41
CA TYR A 14 10.32 -13.96 19.82
C TYR A 14 9.38 -13.47 20.92
N PHE A 15 8.10 -13.82 20.83
CA PHE A 15 7.06 -13.42 21.78
C PHE A 15 7.02 -14.26 23.06
N ASP A 16 7.81 -15.33 23.17
CA ASP A 16 7.78 -16.26 24.31
C ASP A 16 8.84 -15.92 25.38
N HIS A 17 9.64 -14.87 25.17
CA HIS A 17 10.75 -14.56 26.06
C HIS A 17 10.26 -13.98 27.40
N PRO A 18 10.60 -14.59 28.55
CA PRO A 18 9.97 -14.29 29.84
C PRO A 18 10.29 -12.90 30.42
N ILE A 19 11.28 -12.19 29.85
CA ILE A 19 11.64 -10.84 30.30
C ILE A 19 10.63 -9.78 29.88
N PHE A 20 9.85 -10.02 28.83
CA PHE A 20 8.91 -9.04 28.30
C PHE A 20 7.55 -9.19 28.99
N ALA A 21 6.98 -8.07 29.38
CA ALA A 21 5.62 -8.04 29.93
C ALA A 21 4.59 -8.39 28.85
N ASN A 22 3.48 -8.98 29.26
CA ASN A 22 2.39 -9.32 28.34
C ASN A 22 1.50 -8.08 28.08
N GLU A 23 2.01 -7.16 27.27
CA GLU A 23 1.34 -5.91 26.90
C GLU A 23 0.49 -6.06 25.62
N PRO A 24 -0.53 -5.22 25.42
CA PRO A 24 -1.31 -5.24 24.18
C PRO A 24 -0.45 -4.94 22.96
N PHE A 25 -0.57 -5.78 21.94
CA PHE A 25 0.21 -5.62 20.73
C PHE A 25 -0.17 -4.34 19.99
N THR A 26 0.81 -3.73 19.35
CA THR A 26 0.63 -2.82 18.23
C THR A 26 0.26 -3.59 16.96
N GLU A 27 -0.21 -2.88 15.93
CA GLU A 27 -0.55 -3.53 14.64
C GLU A 27 0.68 -4.16 13.96
N ARG A 28 1.86 -3.54 14.13
CA ARG A 28 3.12 -4.09 13.62
C ARG A 28 3.50 -5.39 14.33
N GLU A 29 3.36 -5.43 15.65
CA GLU A 29 3.60 -6.66 16.44
C GLU A 29 2.60 -7.75 16.10
N ALA A 30 1.32 -7.42 15.93
CA ALA A 30 0.31 -8.38 15.49
C ALA A 30 0.64 -8.98 14.11
N PHE A 31 1.08 -8.16 13.15
CA PHE A 31 1.53 -8.69 11.85
C PHE A 31 2.80 -9.55 11.98
N LEU A 32 3.81 -9.09 12.73
CA LEU A 32 5.03 -9.86 12.98
C LEU A 32 4.71 -11.22 13.64
N TRP A 33 3.78 -11.22 14.59
CA TRP A 33 3.29 -12.44 15.24
C TRP A 33 2.66 -13.40 14.24
N LEU A 34 1.84 -12.91 13.30
CA LEU A 34 1.27 -13.75 12.24
C LEU A 34 2.37 -14.40 11.38
N VAL A 35 3.43 -13.65 11.03
CA VAL A 35 4.58 -14.15 10.28
C VAL A 35 5.35 -15.23 11.09
N CYS A 36 5.53 -15.02 12.39
CA CYS A 36 6.17 -15.99 13.29
C CYS A 36 5.33 -17.27 13.48
N GLU A 37 4.00 -17.17 13.46
CA GLU A 37 3.07 -18.30 13.62
C GLU A 37 2.84 -19.12 12.33
N ALA A 38 2.91 -18.46 11.18
CA ALA A 38 2.78 -19.09 9.85
C ALA A 38 3.78 -20.24 9.69
N ALA A 39 3.34 -21.38 9.15
CA ALA A 39 4.20 -22.56 9.06
C ALA A 39 5.41 -22.31 8.15
N TRP A 40 6.62 -22.66 8.59
CA TRP A 40 7.83 -22.52 7.76
C TRP A 40 8.04 -23.72 6.82
N LYS A 41 7.46 -24.85 7.20
CA LYS A 41 7.32 -26.09 6.44
C LYS A 41 5.93 -26.65 6.68
N THR A 42 5.44 -27.45 5.74
CA THR A 42 4.13 -28.11 5.88
C THR A 42 4.05 -28.88 7.19
N ARG A 43 2.99 -28.64 7.97
CA ARG A 43 2.77 -29.29 9.26
C ARG A 43 1.30 -29.59 9.49
N ARG A 44 1.01 -30.65 10.23
CA ARG A 44 -0.35 -30.92 10.71
C ARG A 44 -0.56 -30.23 12.04
N LYS A 45 -1.68 -29.53 12.18
CA LYS A 45 -2.11 -28.89 13.42
C LYS A 45 -3.49 -29.40 13.77
N ARG A 46 -3.64 -29.92 14.99
CA ARG A 46 -4.95 -30.27 15.54
C ARG A 46 -5.64 -28.99 16.02
N ILE A 47 -6.84 -28.75 15.52
CA ILE A 47 -7.72 -27.67 15.97
C ILE A 47 -9.03 -28.31 16.40
N HIS A 48 -9.29 -28.30 17.71
CA HIS A 48 -10.43 -29.00 18.31
C HIS A 48 -10.42 -30.50 17.95
N ASN A 49 -11.45 -30.98 17.25
CA ASN A 49 -11.56 -32.38 16.80
C ASN A 49 -11.12 -32.59 15.34
N ALA A 50 -10.67 -31.55 14.65
CA ALA A 50 -10.17 -31.63 13.28
C ALA A 50 -8.64 -31.55 13.23
N THR A 51 -8.04 -32.27 12.28
CA THR A 51 -6.62 -32.12 11.94
C THR A 51 -6.51 -31.40 10.61
N ILE A 52 -5.90 -30.22 10.62
CA ILE A 52 -5.72 -29.40 9.42
C ILE A 52 -4.25 -29.49 9.00
N THR A 53 -4.02 -29.70 7.71
CA THR A 53 -2.68 -29.60 7.11
C THR A 53 -2.44 -28.13 6.75
N LEU A 54 -1.41 -27.53 7.34
CA LEU A 54 -0.97 -26.17 7.06
C LEU A 54 0.24 -26.23 6.14
N HIS A 55 0.17 -25.55 5.00
CA HIS A 55 1.30 -25.38 4.10
C HIS A 55 2.21 -24.24 4.57
N ARG A 56 3.40 -24.12 3.97
CA ARG A 56 4.32 -23.01 4.23
C ARG A 56 3.61 -21.66 4.03
N GLY A 57 3.81 -20.71 4.94
CA GLY A 57 3.15 -19.41 4.94
C GLY A 57 1.73 -19.41 5.49
N GLN A 58 1.18 -20.56 5.91
CA GLN A 58 -0.18 -20.65 6.45
C GLN A 58 -0.20 -20.84 7.96
N LEU A 59 -1.20 -20.25 8.61
CA LEU A 59 -1.58 -20.51 9.99
C LEU A 59 -3.09 -20.68 10.09
N ALA A 60 -3.54 -21.34 11.15
CA ALA A 60 -4.96 -21.43 11.46
C ALA A 60 -5.18 -21.19 12.95
N HIS A 61 -6.00 -20.19 13.27
CA HIS A 61 -6.37 -19.80 14.63
C HIS A 61 -7.79 -19.22 14.63
N SER A 62 -8.46 -19.26 15.78
CA SER A 62 -9.74 -18.56 15.95
C SER A 62 -9.51 -17.09 16.28
N THR A 63 -10.46 -16.23 15.94
CA THR A 63 -10.45 -14.80 16.32
C THR A 63 -10.29 -14.62 17.82
N ARG A 64 -10.96 -15.45 18.62
CA ARG A 64 -10.85 -15.45 20.09
C ARG A 64 -9.44 -15.77 20.57
N PHE A 65 -8.75 -16.71 19.93
CA PHE A 65 -7.38 -17.06 20.27
C PHE A 65 -6.42 -15.88 19.99
N MET A 66 -6.52 -15.29 18.80
CA MET A 66 -5.71 -14.11 18.44
C MET A 66 -5.99 -12.92 19.34
N ALA A 67 -7.26 -12.67 19.67
CA ALA A 67 -7.66 -11.61 20.61
C ALA A 67 -6.99 -11.75 21.97
N ARG A 68 -6.92 -12.97 22.52
CA ARG A 68 -6.20 -13.25 23.77
C ARG A 68 -4.69 -13.07 23.63
N ALA A 69 -4.10 -13.56 22.53
CA ALA A 69 -2.66 -13.45 22.29
C ALA A 69 -2.19 -12.00 22.16
N TRP A 70 -3.02 -11.12 21.59
CA TRP A 70 -2.67 -9.73 21.32
C TRP A 70 -3.20 -8.75 22.37
N ALA A 71 -3.92 -9.25 23.38
CA ALA A 71 -4.73 -8.48 24.32
C ALA A 71 -5.65 -7.44 23.64
N TRP A 72 -6.33 -7.87 22.57
CA TRP A 72 -7.29 -7.08 21.80
C TRP A 72 -8.72 -7.57 21.98
N SER A 73 -9.69 -6.75 21.59
CA SER A 73 -11.06 -7.22 21.37
C SER A 73 -11.15 -8.02 20.06
N GLU A 74 -12.06 -9.00 19.99
CA GLU A 74 -12.27 -9.77 18.75
C GLU A 74 -12.68 -8.88 17.57
N SER A 75 -13.42 -7.80 17.82
CA SER A 75 -13.80 -6.83 16.79
C SER A 75 -12.58 -6.11 16.22
N ARG A 76 -11.60 -5.74 17.06
CA ARG A 76 -10.34 -5.14 16.60
C ARG A 76 -9.54 -6.12 15.75
N VAL A 77 -9.46 -7.39 16.16
CA VAL A 77 -8.81 -8.46 15.37
C VAL A 77 -9.45 -8.58 13.99
N ARG A 78 -10.79 -8.69 13.90
CA ARG A 78 -11.50 -8.78 12.62
C ARG A 78 -11.24 -7.58 11.72
N ARG A 79 -11.29 -6.36 12.27
CA ARG A 79 -11.01 -5.12 11.54
C ARG A 79 -9.56 -5.09 11.01
N PHE A 80 -8.60 -5.48 11.84
CA PHE A 80 -7.18 -5.54 11.47
C PHE A 80 -6.92 -6.56 10.36
N LEU A 81 -7.38 -7.81 10.52
CA LEU A 81 -7.23 -8.84 9.50
C LEU A 81 -7.93 -8.44 8.18
N GLY A 82 -9.07 -7.77 8.27
CA GLY A 82 -9.75 -7.20 7.10
C GLY A 82 -8.88 -6.18 6.35
N ARG A 83 -8.20 -5.28 7.07
CA ARG A 83 -7.26 -4.31 6.46
C ARG A 83 -6.05 -5.00 5.83
N LEU A 84 -5.44 -5.97 6.50
CA LEU A 84 -4.33 -6.75 5.94
C LEU A 84 -4.73 -7.53 4.66
N LYS A 85 -5.95 -8.07 4.64
CA LYS A 85 -6.47 -8.77 3.47
C LYS A 85 -6.70 -7.84 2.29
N ILE A 86 -7.22 -6.64 2.56
CA ILE A 86 -7.42 -5.60 1.55
C ILE A 86 -6.07 -5.19 0.93
N ASP A 87 -5.05 -4.99 1.75
CA ASP A 87 -3.70 -4.61 1.32
C ASP A 87 -2.90 -5.79 0.70
N ALA A 88 -3.57 -6.91 0.42
CA ALA A 88 -2.97 -8.14 -0.09
C ALA A 88 -1.76 -8.65 0.73
N MET A 89 -1.68 -8.31 2.02
CA MET A 89 -0.65 -8.83 2.92
C MET A 89 -0.99 -10.25 3.39
N ILE A 90 -2.28 -10.55 3.49
CA ILE A 90 -2.79 -11.89 3.82
C ILE A 90 -3.97 -12.27 2.93
N ASP A 91 -4.28 -13.55 2.86
CA ASP A 91 -5.59 -14.05 2.48
C ASP A 91 -6.18 -14.86 3.64
N THR A 92 -7.51 -14.96 3.68
CA THR A 92 -8.24 -15.67 4.73
C THR A 92 -9.33 -16.55 4.14
N ALA A 93 -9.33 -17.82 4.51
CA ALA A 93 -10.45 -18.74 4.31
C ALA A 93 -11.08 -19.04 5.68
N ALA A 94 -12.38 -18.78 5.81
CA ALA A 94 -13.11 -19.14 7.01
C ALA A 94 -13.63 -20.57 6.87
N ASP A 95 -13.36 -21.40 7.86
CA ASP A 95 -14.01 -22.69 8.06
C ASP A 95 -14.77 -22.65 9.40
N ALA A 96 -15.70 -23.58 9.62
CA ALA A 96 -16.55 -23.67 10.81
C ALA A 96 -15.75 -23.70 12.13
N HIS A 97 -14.47 -24.05 12.09
CA HIS A 97 -13.65 -24.27 13.29
C HIS A 97 -12.51 -23.25 13.48
N ALA A 98 -12.04 -22.59 12.41
CA ALA A 98 -10.94 -21.64 12.48
C ALA A 98 -10.87 -20.73 11.25
N THR A 99 -10.14 -19.63 11.39
CA THR A 99 -9.71 -18.82 10.25
C THR A 99 -8.37 -19.36 9.76
N LEU A 100 -8.34 -19.94 8.56
CA LEU A 100 -7.10 -20.23 7.85
C LEU A 100 -6.60 -18.91 7.26
N ILE A 101 -5.39 -18.50 7.65
CA ILE A 101 -4.74 -17.28 7.18
C ILE A 101 -3.49 -17.69 6.39
N THR A 102 -3.38 -17.17 5.17
CA THR A 102 -2.20 -17.33 4.31
C THR A 102 -1.48 -16.00 4.26
N ILE A 103 -0.18 -15.95 4.61
CA ILE A 103 0.62 -14.74 4.43
C ILE A 103 1.01 -14.63 2.96
N CYS A 104 0.59 -13.57 2.29
CA CYS A 104 0.94 -13.31 0.91
C CYS A 104 2.42 -12.97 0.80
N ASN A 105 3.09 -13.49 -0.23
CA ASN A 105 4.53 -13.31 -0.43
C ASN A 105 5.37 -13.72 0.80
N TYR A 106 4.97 -14.78 1.52
CA TYR A 106 5.67 -15.25 2.73
C TYR A 106 7.18 -15.39 2.53
N ASP A 107 7.60 -15.84 1.35
CA ASP A 107 9.00 -16.00 1.04
C ASP A 107 9.77 -14.68 1.04
N LYS A 108 9.19 -13.52 0.69
CA LYS A 108 9.89 -12.24 0.83
C LYS A 108 10.31 -11.92 2.26
N TYR A 109 9.59 -12.43 3.25
CA TYR A 109 9.91 -12.23 4.66
C TYR A 109 10.88 -13.28 5.21
N GLN A 110 11.09 -14.40 4.51
CA GLN A 110 11.77 -15.60 5.04
C GLN A 110 12.72 -16.26 4.03
N SER A 111 12.99 -15.64 2.88
CA SER A 111 13.98 -16.08 1.92
C SER A 111 15.37 -15.72 2.43
N LYS A 112 16.26 -16.70 2.40
CA LYS A 112 17.69 -16.40 2.45
C LYS A 112 18.02 -15.65 1.17
N ASN A 113 18.16 -14.34 1.23
CA ASN A 113 19.09 -13.70 0.31
C ASN A 113 20.45 -14.23 0.72
N GLU A 114 20.90 -15.33 0.13
CA GLU A 114 22.32 -15.43 -0.11
C GLU A 114 22.61 -14.34 -1.14
N PRO A 115 23.48 -13.37 -0.84
CA PRO A 115 23.96 -12.47 -1.87
C PRO A 115 24.64 -13.36 -2.90
N SER A 116 24.04 -13.50 -4.08
CA SER A 116 24.69 -14.11 -5.22
C SER A 116 25.69 -13.11 -5.80
N ASP A 117 26.75 -12.83 -5.05
CA ASP A 117 27.99 -12.34 -5.61
C ASP A 117 28.99 -13.50 -5.53
N ALA A 118 29.30 -14.04 -6.71
CA ALA A 118 30.35 -15.02 -6.87
C ALA A 118 31.70 -14.43 -6.44
N LEU A 119 32.48 -15.22 -5.67
CA LEU A 119 33.95 -15.17 -5.47
C LEU A 119 34.48 -13.79 -5.00
N VAL A 120 35.09 -13.65 -3.82
CA VAL A 120 36.48 -14.05 -3.52
C VAL A 120 36.66 -14.23 -2.01
N ASP A 121 37.52 -15.20 -1.67
CA ASP A 121 37.99 -15.56 -0.34
C ASP A 121 38.56 -14.42 0.53
N ALA A 122 38.40 -14.66 1.84
CA ALA A 122 39.34 -14.41 2.94
C ALA A 122 39.33 -13.07 3.72
N PRO A 123 39.67 -13.15 5.03
CA PRO A 123 39.10 -12.35 6.11
C PRO A 123 40.04 -11.24 6.59
N SER A 124 39.55 -10.27 7.36
CA SER A 124 40.20 -9.79 8.60
C SER A 124 39.53 -8.54 9.19
N ASP A 125 39.30 -8.62 10.50
CA ASP A 125 39.40 -7.60 11.56
C ASP A 125 38.75 -6.22 11.46
N ALA A 126 37.91 -5.97 12.48
CA ALA A 126 37.50 -4.66 12.98
C ALA A 126 38.73 -3.84 13.47
N PRO A 127 38.65 -2.50 13.62
CA PRO A 127 37.94 -1.95 14.78
C PRO A 127 37.19 -0.63 14.55
N ALA A 128 36.31 -0.35 15.51
CA ALA A 128 35.63 0.91 15.75
C ALA A 128 36.59 2.09 16.02
N THR A 129 36.19 3.33 15.73
CA THR A 129 36.50 4.52 16.55
C THR A 129 35.54 5.68 16.26
N HIS A 130 35.11 6.31 17.36
CA HIS A 130 34.20 7.44 17.49
C HIS A 130 34.82 8.81 17.15
N GLN A 131 33.94 9.82 17.15
CA GLN A 131 34.15 11.28 17.28
C GLN A 131 34.23 12.02 15.92
N ARG A 132 33.66 13.21 15.72
CA ARG A 132 33.32 14.30 16.65
C ARG A 132 32.34 15.27 15.96
N ARG A 133 31.48 15.90 16.76
CA ARG A 133 30.59 17.01 16.40
C ARG A 133 31.38 18.22 15.85
N LYS A 134 30.80 18.92 14.87
CA LYS A 134 30.92 20.39 14.75
C LYS A 134 29.63 20.97 14.14
N ARG A 135 29.08 21.96 14.82
CA ARG A 135 27.85 22.70 14.47
C ARG A 135 28.16 23.87 13.52
N GLU A 136 27.29 24.03 12.52
CA GLU A 136 26.68 25.26 11.95
C GLU A 136 27.59 26.36 11.33
N PRO A 137 27.15 27.02 10.23
CA PRO A 137 25.99 27.90 10.27
C PRO A 137 24.94 27.77 9.15
N ARG A 138 23.75 28.20 9.56
CA ARG A 138 22.53 28.59 8.85
C ARG A 138 22.79 29.41 7.58
N ASN A 139 22.16 29.03 6.47
CA ASN A 139 21.71 30.02 5.50
C ASN A 139 20.30 29.68 5.00
N GLN A 140 19.43 30.68 5.09
CA GLN A 140 18.05 30.64 4.64
C GLN A 140 18.02 30.96 3.16
N GLU A 141 17.31 30.16 2.36
CA GLU A 141 16.68 30.68 1.16
C GLU A 141 15.37 29.93 0.86
N THR A 142 14.30 30.71 0.96
CA THR A 142 12.93 30.45 0.56
C THR A 142 12.80 30.11 -0.92
N LYS A 143 12.09 29.02 -1.26
CA LYS A 143 11.29 28.95 -2.49
C LYS A 143 9.87 28.46 -2.20
N LYS A 144 8.94 29.38 -2.40
CA LYS A 144 7.49 29.15 -2.53
C LYS A 144 7.25 28.18 -3.69
N VAL A 145 6.42 27.17 -3.49
CA VAL A 145 5.70 26.52 -4.59
C VAL A 145 4.20 26.59 -4.29
N VAL A 146 3.64 27.63 -4.90
CA VAL A 146 2.30 27.82 -5.45
C VAL A 146 1.32 26.64 -5.29
N ALA A 147 0.19 26.95 -4.67
CA ALA A 147 -1.04 26.18 -4.71
C ALA A 147 -1.46 25.87 -6.15
N LYS A 148 -1.81 24.61 -6.44
CA LYS A 148 -2.66 24.29 -7.59
C LYS A 148 -3.90 23.57 -7.08
N ALA A 149 -4.99 24.32 -7.04
CA ALA A 149 -6.32 23.82 -6.79
C ALA A 149 -6.73 22.86 -7.92
N THR A 150 -7.05 21.62 -7.59
CA THR A 150 -7.75 20.72 -8.51
C THR A 150 -9.24 20.87 -8.25
N THR A 151 -9.84 21.81 -8.96
CA THR A 151 -11.27 22.09 -8.95
C THR A 151 -12.01 20.94 -9.63
N LEU A 152 -12.69 20.11 -8.84
CA LEU A 152 -13.77 19.24 -9.33
C LEU A 152 -14.88 20.13 -9.93
N PRO A 153 -15.55 19.73 -11.03
CA PRO A 153 -16.58 20.54 -11.65
C PRO A 153 -17.71 20.82 -10.64
N ALA A 154 -17.89 22.10 -10.34
CA ALA A 154 -19.00 22.60 -9.57
C ALA A 154 -20.30 22.33 -10.35
N SER A 155 -21.12 21.42 -9.83
CA SER A 155 -22.55 21.41 -10.13
C SER A 155 -23.32 21.51 -8.82
N SER A 156 -24.24 22.45 -8.83
CA SER A 156 -24.92 23.12 -7.75
C SER A 156 -25.76 22.20 -6.86
N LYS A 157 -25.36 22.10 -5.59
CA LYS A 157 -26.13 22.08 -4.32
C LYS A 157 -25.32 21.26 -3.31
N LYS A 158 -24.67 21.92 -2.34
CA LYS A 158 -24.14 21.23 -1.15
C LYS A 158 -25.32 20.51 -0.49
N PRO A 159 -25.34 19.16 -0.40
CA PRO A 159 -26.31 18.49 0.44
C PRO A 159 -26.02 18.90 1.89
N LYS A 160 -27.08 19.14 2.68
CA LYS A 160 -26.97 19.33 4.12
C LYS A 160 -26.23 18.12 4.70
N ALA A 161 -25.12 18.36 5.38
CA ALA A 161 -24.44 17.36 6.19
C ALA A 161 -25.49 16.73 7.12
N THR A 162 -25.65 15.42 7.05
CA THR A 162 -26.41 14.64 8.02
C THR A 162 -25.84 14.93 9.41
N ALA A 163 -26.73 15.19 10.38
CA ALA A 163 -26.42 15.73 11.70
C ALA A 163 -25.43 14.88 12.54
N GLU A 164 -25.10 13.67 12.09
CA GLU A 164 -24.20 12.73 12.78
C GLU A 164 -22.71 13.01 12.53
N HIS A 165 -22.33 13.74 11.47
CA HIS A 165 -20.92 13.90 11.07
C HIS A 165 -20.21 15.14 11.66
N GLN A 166 -20.92 16.03 12.36
CA GLN A 166 -20.34 17.29 12.84
C GLN A 166 -19.67 17.20 14.22
N ASN A 167 -19.83 16.10 14.97
CA ASN A 167 -19.35 15.98 16.36
C ASN A 167 -18.40 14.79 16.58
N TRP A 168 -17.63 14.40 15.56
CA TRP A 168 -16.69 13.28 15.66
C TRP A 168 -15.44 13.67 16.47
N GLN A 169 -15.12 12.91 17.52
CA GLN A 169 -13.99 13.15 18.42
C GLN A 169 -12.75 12.27 18.14
N GLY A 170 -12.86 11.27 17.25
CA GLY A 170 -11.75 10.38 16.88
C GLY A 170 -10.95 10.87 15.68
N SER A 171 -10.04 10.04 15.16
CA SER A 171 -9.31 10.34 13.92
C SER A 171 -10.21 10.24 12.68
N ALA A 172 -9.83 10.89 11.58
CA ALA A 172 -10.52 10.75 10.30
C ALA A 172 -10.49 9.31 9.77
N GLU A 173 -9.42 8.56 10.05
CA GLU A 173 -9.34 7.14 9.70
C GLU A 173 -10.43 6.32 10.42
N GLU A 174 -10.57 6.52 11.73
CA GLU A 174 -11.60 5.85 12.51
C GLU A 174 -13.01 6.24 12.06
N GLN A 175 -13.22 7.54 11.77
CA GLN A 175 -14.49 8.04 11.24
C GLN A 175 -14.86 7.35 9.93
N PHE A 176 -13.89 7.21 9.02
CA PHE A 176 -14.07 6.55 7.74
C PHE A 176 -14.52 5.10 7.93
N TYR A 177 -13.81 4.32 8.75
CA TYR A 177 -14.11 2.91 8.95
C TYR A 177 -15.44 2.68 9.68
N GLU A 178 -15.81 3.52 10.65
CA GLU A 178 -17.11 3.41 11.33
C GLU A 178 -18.27 3.82 10.39
N SER A 179 -18.03 4.74 9.46
CA SER A 179 -19.06 5.21 8.52
C SER A 179 -19.31 4.24 7.35
N LEU A 180 -18.39 3.31 7.06
CA LEU A 180 -18.48 2.39 5.91
C LEU A 180 -19.81 1.64 5.81
N SER A 181 -20.32 1.11 6.92
CA SER A 181 -21.57 0.34 6.91
C SER A 181 -22.78 1.20 6.53
N SER A 182 -22.78 2.48 6.94
CA SER A 182 -23.85 3.42 6.57
C SER A 182 -23.84 3.73 5.08
N TRP A 183 -22.64 3.91 4.49
CA TRP A 183 -22.50 4.19 3.07
C TRP A 183 -22.78 2.97 2.18
N GLU A 184 -22.41 1.77 2.63
CA GLU A 184 -22.82 0.53 1.95
C GLU A 184 -24.34 0.40 1.90
N LYS A 185 -25.05 0.72 3.00
CA LYS A 185 -26.52 0.78 3.03
C LYS A 185 -27.08 1.86 2.09
N ALA A 186 -26.35 2.95 1.89
CA ALA A 186 -26.67 3.99 0.91
C ALA A 186 -26.30 3.62 -0.54
N GLY A 187 -25.81 2.40 -0.78
CA GLY A 187 -25.47 1.91 -2.12
C GLY A 187 -24.10 2.34 -2.63
N VAL A 188 -23.23 2.87 -1.77
CA VAL A 188 -21.85 3.26 -2.11
C VAL A 188 -20.97 2.00 -2.18
N PRO A 189 -20.36 1.68 -3.35
CA PRO A 189 -19.51 0.50 -3.46
C PRO A 189 -18.18 0.65 -2.71
N ARG A 190 -18.02 -0.09 -1.61
CA ARG A 190 -16.82 -0.07 -0.76
C ARG A 190 -15.51 -0.30 -1.53
N GLY A 191 -15.50 -1.21 -2.52
CA GLY A 191 -14.32 -1.48 -3.34
C GLY A 191 -13.86 -0.26 -4.16
N MET A 192 -14.77 0.52 -4.73
CA MET A 192 -14.42 1.73 -5.47
C MET A 192 -13.92 2.83 -4.53
N LEU A 193 -14.48 2.92 -3.33
CA LEU A 193 -14.05 3.88 -2.31
C LEU A 193 -12.59 3.64 -1.90
N PHE A 194 -12.18 2.38 -1.71
CA PHE A 194 -10.78 2.04 -1.40
C PHE A 194 -9.84 2.26 -2.56
N GLN A 195 -10.24 1.96 -3.80
CA GLN A 195 -9.42 2.27 -4.98
C GLN A 195 -9.14 3.77 -5.08
N ILE A 196 -10.12 4.62 -4.79
CA ILE A 196 -9.91 6.07 -4.71
C ILE A 196 -8.94 6.40 -3.56
N GLY A 197 -9.02 5.67 -2.45
CA GLY A 197 -8.14 5.87 -1.30
C GLY A 197 -6.68 5.53 -1.56
N GLU A 198 -6.41 4.56 -2.43
CA GLU A 198 -5.05 4.25 -2.90
C GLU A 198 -4.47 5.41 -3.71
N PHE A 199 -5.25 6.00 -4.63
CA PHE A 199 -4.81 7.19 -5.39
C PHE A 199 -4.61 8.44 -4.53
N LEU A 200 -5.23 8.47 -3.34
CA LEU A 200 -5.18 9.60 -2.41
C LEU A 200 -4.15 9.42 -1.30
N ASP A 201 -3.27 8.41 -1.39
CA ASP A 201 -2.32 8.06 -0.32
C ASP A 201 -3.01 7.95 1.07
N ARG A 202 -4.24 7.44 1.08
CA ARG A 202 -5.09 7.31 2.27
C ARG A 202 -5.40 8.65 2.97
N ASP A 203 -5.63 9.73 2.21
CA ASP A 203 -6.26 10.96 2.73
C ASP A 203 -7.72 10.66 3.16
N PHE A 204 -7.88 10.24 4.41
CA PHE A 204 -9.18 9.88 5.00
C PHE A 204 -10.19 11.03 5.04
N PRO A 205 -9.81 12.28 5.39
CA PRO A 205 -10.72 13.43 5.27
C PRO A 205 -11.32 13.59 3.86
N GLN A 206 -10.48 13.53 2.82
CA GLN A 206 -10.95 13.65 1.44
C GLN A 206 -11.80 12.46 1.02
N LEU A 207 -11.45 11.25 1.46
CA LEU A 207 -12.24 10.05 1.24
C LEU A 207 -13.63 10.11 1.88
N ILE A 208 -13.74 10.64 3.10
CA ILE A 208 -15.03 10.84 3.79
C ILE A 208 -15.92 11.79 2.98
N ASP A 209 -15.37 12.89 2.48
CA ASP A 209 -16.12 13.84 1.64
C ASP A 209 -16.58 13.20 0.32
N ILE A 210 -15.71 12.45 -0.36
CA ILE A 210 -16.06 11.71 -1.58
C ILE A 210 -17.16 10.67 -1.30
N ALA A 211 -17.06 9.94 -0.19
CA ALA A 211 -18.06 8.94 0.20
C ALA A 211 -19.41 9.57 0.52
N ALA A 212 -19.42 10.69 1.25
CA ALA A 212 -20.63 11.44 1.56
C ALA A 212 -21.30 11.99 0.29
N ARG A 213 -20.52 12.52 -0.65
CA ARG A 213 -21.04 12.98 -1.96
C ARG A 213 -21.56 11.83 -2.81
N ALA A 214 -20.90 10.67 -2.77
CA ALA A 214 -21.37 9.47 -3.45
C ALA A 214 -22.70 8.98 -2.88
N ALA A 215 -22.84 8.95 -1.55
CA ALA A 215 -24.08 8.56 -0.87
C ALA A 215 -25.25 9.50 -1.18
N ALA A 216 -24.98 10.79 -1.41
CA ALA A 216 -25.98 11.77 -1.80
C ALA A 216 -26.29 11.79 -3.32
N ALA A 217 -25.54 11.04 -4.14
CA ALA A 217 -25.71 11.05 -5.59
C ALA A 217 -26.87 10.15 -6.05
N LYS A 218 -27.49 10.50 -7.18
CA LYS A 218 -28.54 9.68 -7.83
C LYS A 218 -28.04 8.26 -8.18
N SER A 219 -26.75 8.12 -8.45
CA SER A 219 -26.07 6.84 -8.67
C SER A 219 -24.68 6.88 -8.02
N PRO A 220 -24.53 6.34 -6.80
CA PRO A 220 -23.25 6.33 -6.08
C PRO A 220 -22.13 5.66 -6.89
N ARG A 221 -22.44 4.54 -7.58
CA ARG A 221 -21.48 3.82 -8.43
C ARG A 221 -21.00 4.67 -9.61
N ALA A 222 -21.91 5.38 -10.29
CA ALA A 222 -21.53 6.22 -11.42
C ALA A 222 -20.68 7.42 -10.97
N TYR A 223 -21.01 8.01 -9.83
CA TYR A 223 -20.23 9.08 -9.21
C TYR A 223 -18.79 8.62 -8.93
N LEU A 224 -18.62 7.51 -8.19
CA LEU A 224 -17.27 6.98 -7.90
C LEU A 224 -16.52 6.55 -9.16
N GLY A 225 -17.22 6.02 -10.17
CA GLY A 225 -16.62 5.70 -11.46
C GLY A 225 -16.03 6.92 -12.17
N GLY A 226 -16.72 8.08 -12.10
CA GLY A 226 -16.20 9.35 -12.59
C GLY A 226 -14.96 9.81 -11.83
N VAL A 227 -14.99 9.72 -10.50
CA VAL A 227 -13.85 10.08 -9.63
C VAL A 227 -12.63 9.20 -9.92
N LEU A 228 -12.81 7.88 -10.03
CA LEU A 228 -11.74 6.94 -10.39
C LEU A 228 -11.14 7.24 -11.76
N LYS A 229 -11.97 7.62 -12.74
CA LYS A 229 -11.47 7.98 -14.08
C LYS A 229 -10.55 9.20 -14.01
N LEU A 230 -10.88 10.20 -13.20
CA LEU A 230 -10.03 11.38 -13.02
C LEU A 230 -8.69 11.02 -12.40
N TYR A 231 -8.68 10.28 -11.27
CA TYR A 231 -7.43 9.87 -10.62
C TYR A 231 -6.57 8.94 -11.49
N ARG A 232 -7.18 8.08 -12.30
CA ARG A 232 -6.43 7.22 -13.24
C ARG A 232 -5.78 8.02 -14.37
N ILE A 233 -6.39 9.12 -14.80
CA ILE A 233 -5.79 10.01 -15.81
C ILE A 233 -4.63 10.79 -15.18
N GLU A 234 -4.83 11.33 -13.98
CA GLU A 234 -3.79 12.09 -13.27
C GLU A 234 -2.60 11.23 -12.86
N ASN A 235 -2.82 9.96 -12.50
CA ASN A 235 -1.79 9.03 -12.04
C ASN A 235 -1.44 7.95 -13.07
N ALA A 236 -1.72 8.19 -14.37
CA ALA A 236 -1.34 7.24 -15.42
C ALA A 236 0.18 7.06 -15.41
N PRO A 237 0.71 5.82 -15.38
CA PRO A 237 2.14 5.61 -15.52
C PRO A 237 2.60 6.21 -16.86
N PRO A 238 3.82 6.78 -16.92
CA PRO A 238 4.38 7.20 -18.19
C PRO A 238 4.35 5.99 -19.14
N ALA A 239 3.99 6.25 -20.40
CA ALA A 239 3.87 5.19 -21.40
C ALA A 239 5.13 4.29 -21.36
N PRO A 240 4.97 2.95 -21.39
CA PRO A 240 6.10 2.04 -21.26
C PRO A 240 7.16 2.38 -22.29
N SER A 241 8.41 2.51 -21.85
CA SER A 241 9.57 2.62 -22.72
C SER A 241 9.71 1.30 -23.48
N ASP A 242 9.25 1.28 -24.72
CA ASP A 242 9.50 0.19 -25.65
C ASP A 242 11.03 0.05 -25.82
N PRO A 243 11.62 -1.13 -25.56
CA PRO A 243 13.08 -1.34 -25.59
C PRO A 243 13.72 -1.13 -26.97
N LEU A 244 12.92 -0.87 -28.01
CA LEU A 244 13.38 -0.49 -29.35
C LEU A 244 13.23 1.02 -29.65
N LEU A 245 12.83 1.85 -28.68
CA LEU A 245 12.72 3.29 -28.87
C LEU A 245 14.08 3.98 -28.69
N PRO A 246 14.50 4.80 -29.67
CA PRO A 246 15.63 5.69 -29.48
C PRO A 246 15.46 6.60 -28.26
N ALA A 247 16.55 6.86 -27.54
CA ALA A 247 16.54 7.66 -26.30
C ALA A 247 15.87 9.03 -26.49
N TRP A 248 16.10 9.67 -27.63
CA TRP A 248 15.55 10.99 -27.95
C TRP A 248 14.02 11.01 -28.09
N ILE A 249 13.38 9.88 -28.45
CA ILE A 249 11.92 9.75 -28.52
C ILE A 249 11.32 9.76 -27.11
N THR A 250 11.98 9.05 -26.19
CA THR A 250 11.56 8.99 -24.78
C THR A 250 11.67 10.37 -24.14
N GLU A 251 12.76 11.09 -24.40
CA GLU A 251 12.94 12.47 -23.94
C GLU A 251 11.91 13.44 -24.53
N ALA A 252 11.64 13.36 -25.84
CA ALA A 252 10.65 14.21 -26.50
C ALA A 252 9.23 13.99 -25.94
N ARG A 253 8.85 12.73 -25.71
CA ARG A 253 7.56 12.39 -25.07
C ARG A 253 7.49 12.84 -23.61
N ALA A 254 8.59 12.72 -22.86
CA ALA A 254 8.67 13.22 -21.48
C ALA A 254 8.53 14.75 -21.41
N GLN A 255 8.97 15.47 -22.45
CA GLN A 255 8.80 16.92 -22.60
C GLN A 255 7.42 17.32 -23.17
N GLY A 256 6.54 16.36 -23.45
CA GLY A 256 5.18 16.59 -23.94
C GLY A 256 5.07 16.82 -25.45
N TYR A 257 6.12 16.54 -26.22
CA TYR A 257 6.05 16.63 -27.67
C TYR A 257 5.38 15.38 -28.26
N PRO A 258 4.46 15.55 -29.23
CA PRO A 258 3.90 14.42 -29.97
C PRO A 258 4.98 13.84 -30.88
N VAL A 259 5.22 12.53 -30.76
CA VAL A 259 6.16 11.78 -31.61
C VAL A 259 5.51 10.50 -32.09
N GLU A 260 5.36 10.39 -33.41
CA GLU A 260 4.67 9.28 -34.08
C GLU A 260 5.64 8.51 -34.97
N ARG A 261 5.41 7.19 -35.10
CA ARG A 261 6.23 6.32 -35.96
C ARG A 261 5.67 6.33 -37.37
N GLU A 262 6.50 6.66 -38.35
CA GLU A 262 6.18 6.73 -39.78
C GLU A 262 7.15 5.81 -40.54
N GLY A 263 6.80 4.51 -40.59
CA GLY A 263 7.65 3.47 -41.19
C GLY A 263 8.95 3.24 -40.39
N ASN A 264 10.10 3.52 -41.03
CA ASN A 264 11.43 3.46 -40.43
C ASN A 264 11.88 4.78 -39.78
N TYR A 265 11.00 5.79 -39.77
CA TYR A 265 11.31 7.13 -39.28
C TYR A 265 10.31 7.59 -38.22
N TRP A 266 10.62 8.74 -37.62
CA TRP A 266 9.89 9.36 -36.53
C TRP A 266 9.47 10.77 -36.93
N ARG A 267 8.17 11.06 -36.85
CA ARG A 267 7.65 12.41 -37.09
C ARG A 267 7.73 13.20 -35.78
N PHE A 268 8.51 14.28 -35.80
CA PHE A 268 8.73 15.16 -34.65
C PHE A 268 8.84 16.61 -35.12
N ALA A 269 8.15 17.55 -34.45
CA ALA A 269 8.19 18.98 -34.75
C ALA A 269 7.96 19.37 -36.23
N GLY A 270 7.21 18.56 -36.99
CA GLY A 270 6.92 18.81 -38.41
C GLY A 270 8.01 18.35 -39.38
N GLY A 271 8.95 17.51 -38.94
CA GLY A 271 9.93 16.83 -39.81
C GLY A 271 10.02 15.33 -39.52
N LEU A 272 10.65 14.59 -40.43
CA LEU A 272 10.99 13.18 -40.26
C LEU A 272 12.43 13.03 -39.76
N PHE A 273 12.62 12.19 -38.74
CA PHE A 273 13.88 11.91 -38.08
C PHE A 273 14.14 10.41 -38.04
N ASP A 274 15.40 10.00 -38.09
CA ASP A 274 15.80 8.60 -37.90
C ASP A 274 16.02 8.25 -36.41
N ASP A 275 16.50 7.04 -36.14
CA ASP A 275 16.80 6.58 -34.79
C ASP A 275 17.95 7.38 -34.11
N ALA A 276 18.82 8.03 -34.89
CA ALA A 276 19.91 8.87 -34.39
C ALA A 276 19.50 10.34 -34.18
N LYS A 277 18.24 10.72 -34.46
CA LYS A 277 17.72 12.10 -34.45
C LYS A 277 18.29 12.96 -35.59
N GLU A 278 18.72 12.35 -36.67
CA GLU A 278 19.08 13.07 -37.89
C GLU A 278 17.84 13.33 -38.73
N GLN A 279 17.67 14.57 -39.19
CA GLN A 279 16.51 14.94 -40.02
C GLN A 279 16.70 14.38 -41.43
N VAL A 280 15.78 13.50 -41.83
CA VAL A 280 15.80 12.82 -43.14
C VAL A 280 14.71 13.32 -44.09
N GLY A 281 13.81 14.18 -43.60
CA GLY A 281 12.75 14.78 -44.39
C GLY A 281 11.93 15.83 -43.64
N ASN A 282 10.98 16.43 -44.35
CA ASN A 282 9.94 17.32 -43.81
C ASN A 282 8.59 16.58 -43.80
#